data_AF-A0A940NY60-F1
#
_entry.id   AF-A0A940NY60-F1
#
_cell.length_a   1.000
_cell.length_b   1.000
_cell.length_c   1.000
_cell.angle_alpha   90.00
_cell.angle_beta   90.00
_cell.angle_gamma   90.00
#
_symmetry.space_group_name_H-M   'P 1'
#
loop_
_entity.id
_entity.type
_entity.pdbx_description
1 polymer ?
#
loop_
_entity_poly.entity_id
_entity_poly.type
_entity_poly.pdbx_seq_one_letter_code
_entity_poly.pdbx_strand_id
1 'polypeptide(L)'
;YFGYRWYPHQDFVETMLSWNQRHPIELLRKIDDHRMYGIHKMQQGGLLYTFYDENYAMTHTAWMSKTLSYSDFADIHIGDTDKKVAALEPVTEQWAGRAMATSSLHPVYDGFTQELLLKDGFLEIHYNMEEQPNYAVGDWIITDMKFYPDFRVEYDWGRDVPFVWDYSILPEDYPK
;
A
#
# COMPACT_ATOMS: atom_id res chain seq x y z
N TYR A 1 -11.28 -22.15 -0.41
CA TYR A 1 -9.83 -21.95 -0.52
C TYR A 1 -9.62 -20.46 -0.59
N PHE A 2 -9.18 -19.89 0.54
CA PHE A 2 -9.10 -18.45 0.75
C PHE A 2 -7.81 -17.92 0.13
N GLY A 3 -7.91 -17.03 -0.86
CA GLY A 3 -6.79 -16.19 -1.25
C GLY A 3 -6.47 -15.27 -0.08
N TYR A 4 -5.30 -15.44 0.52
CA TYR A 4 -4.82 -14.54 1.57
C TYR A 4 -4.36 -13.24 0.91
N ARG A 5 -5.28 -12.31 0.70
CA ARG A 5 -4.90 -10.90 0.67
C ARG A 5 -4.50 -10.55 2.10
N TRP A 6 -3.19 -10.48 2.39
CA TRP A 6 -2.74 -9.91 3.65
C TRP A 6 -2.98 -8.40 3.61
N TYR A 7 -4.22 -8.05 3.92
CA TYR A 7 -4.58 -6.72 4.34
C TYR A 7 -4.26 -6.63 5.82
N PRO A 8 -3.41 -5.71 6.27
CA PRO A 8 -3.25 -5.45 7.71
C PRO A 8 -4.55 -5.02 8.42
N HIS A 9 -5.68 -4.96 7.71
CA HIS A 9 -6.98 -4.46 8.15
C HIS A 9 -8.15 -5.46 8.04
N GLN A 10 -7.98 -6.71 7.55
CA GLN A 10 -9.14 -7.59 7.29
C GLN A 10 -9.51 -8.63 8.36
N ASP A 11 -8.69 -8.89 9.39
CA ASP A 11 -9.10 -9.84 10.44
C ASP A 11 -9.50 -9.18 11.77
N PHE A 12 -9.14 -7.91 11.99
CA PHE A 12 -9.64 -7.06 13.08
C PHE A 12 -9.60 -5.60 12.63
N VAL A 13 -10.61 -4.79 12.97
CA VAL A 13 -10.51 -3.33 12.84
C VAL A 13 -9.39 -2.88 13.78
N GLU A 14 -8.23 -2.55 13.22
CA GLU A 14 -7.13 -2.00 13.99
C GLU A 14 -7.48 -0.58 14.40
N THR A 15 -7.46 -0.33 15.70
CA THR A 15 -7.65 1.03 16.22
C THR A 15 -6.31 1.75 16.26
N MET A 16 -6.34 3.08 16.22
CA MET A 16 -5.14 3.89 16.47
C MET A 16 -4.42 3.47 17.76
N LEU A 17 -5.17 3.11 18.81
CA LEU A 17 -4.59 2.67 20.09
C LEU A 17 -3.88 1.31 19.99
N SER A 18 -4.55 0.29 19.43
CA SER A 18 -3.96 -1.06 19.28
C SER A 18 -2.77 -1.07 18.32
N TRP A 19 -2.83 -0.22 17.31
CA TRP A 19 -1.73 -0.02 16.38
C TRP A 19 -0.53 0.66 17.04
N ASN A 20 -0.76 1.78 17.73
CA ASN A 20 0.30 2.56 18.41
C ASN A 20 1.07 1.75 19.47
N GLN A 21 0.42 0.78 20.11
CA GLN A 21 1.08 -0.11 21.08
C GLN A 21 2.15 -1.02 20.45
N ARG A 22 2.01 -1.36 19.17
CA ARG A 22 2.93 -2.25 18.43
C ARG A 22 3.85 -1.48 17.49
N HIS A 23 3.34 -0.38 16.95
CA HIS A 23 4.01 0.48 15.99
C HIS A 23 3.83 1.93 16.43
N PRO A 24 4.77 2.48 17.23
CA PRO A 24 4.66 3.83 17.75
C PRO A 24 4.38 4.86 16.66
N ILE A 25 3.40 5.72 16.90
CA ILE A 25 3.08 6.87 16.06
C ILE A 25 4.09 7.96 16.38
N GLU A 26 4.88 8.36 15.38
CA GLU A 26 5.86 9.44 15.50
C GLU A 26 5.18 10.81 15.47
N LEU A 27 4.14 10.93 14.64
CA LEU A 27 3.34 12.14 14.47
C LEU A 27 1.91 11.76 14.15
N LEU A 28 0.97 12.39 14.83
CA LEU A 28 -0.46 12.27 14.56
C LEU A 28 -0.98 13.61 14.05
N ARG A 29 -1.71 13.58 12.93
CA ARG A 29 -2.33 14.75 12.31
C ARG A 29 -3.83 14.55 12.25
N LYS A 30 -4.57 15.52 12.78
CA LYS A 30 -6.00 15.65 12.53
C LYS A 30 -6.17 16.62 11.36
N ILE A 31 -6.79 16.17 10.27
CA ILE A 31 -7.09 17.02 9.11
C ILE A 31 -8.42 17.73 9.33
N ASP A 32 -9.44 16.96 9.71
CA ASP A 32 -10.78 17.43 9.99
C ASP A 32 -11.45 16.50 11.01
N ASP A 33 -12.74 16.68 11.28
CA ASP A 33 -13.47 15.89 12.27
C ASP A 33 -13.63 14.41 11.90
N HIS A 34 -13.46 14.06 10.63
CA HIS A 34 -13.68 12.72 10.09
C HIS A 34 -12.39 12.04 9.62
N ARG A 35 -11.28 12.78 9.52
CA ARG A 35 -10.02 12.27 8.96
C ARG A 35 -8.81 12.65 9.79
N MET A 36 -8.02 11.64 10.12
CA MET A 36 -6.70 11.79 10.72
C MET A 36 -5.72 10.80 10.11
N TYR A 37 -4.42 11.08 10.21
CA TYR A 37 -3.39 10.13 9.86
C TYR A 37 -2.23 10.13 10.85
N GLY A 38 -1.64 8.95 11.03
CA GLY A 38 -0.41 8.72 11.77
C GLY A 38 0.77 8.52 10.82
N ILE A 39 1.95 8.96 11.25
CA ILE A 39 3.21 8.69 10.56
C ILE A 39 4.04 7.77 11.45
N HIS A 40 4.59 6.72 10.84
CA HIS A 40 5.44 5.74 11.50
C HIS A 40 6.77 5.63 10.77
N LYS A 41 7.87 5.60 11.52
CA LYS A 41 9.17 5.20 10.97
C LYS A 41 9.23 3.70 10.88
N MET A 42 9.53 3.20 9.68
CA MET A 42 9.75 1.78 9.47
C MET A 42 11.21 1.43 9.77
N GLN A 43 11.46 0.28 10.39
CA GLN A 43 12.83 -0.15 10.73
C GLN A 43 13.74 -0.26 9.50
N GLN A 44 13.14 -0.55 8.34
CA GLN A 44 13.82 -0.76 7.07
C GLN A 44 14.03 0.54 6.28
N GLY A 45 13.71 1.69 6.88
CA GLY A 45 13.69 2.98 6.20
C GLY A 45 12.31 3.31 5.64
N GLY A 46 12.08 4.60 5.43
CA GLY A 46 10.81 5.11 4.94
C GLY A 46 9.75 5.33 6.02
N LEU A 47 8.61 5.82 5.55
CA LEU A 47 7.45 6.15 6.35
C LEU A 47 6.26 5.28 5.93
N LEU A 48 5.53 4.81 6.95
CA LEU A 48 4.20 4.28 6.80
C LEU A 48 3.21 5.33 7.29
N TYR A 49 2.22 5.62 6.45
CA TYR A 49 1.07 6.44 6.78
C TYR A 49 -0.11 5.53 7.09
N THR A 50 -0.75 5.76 8.22
CA THR A 50 -1.97 5.08 8.64
C THR A 50 -3.09 6.11 8.71
N PHE A 51 -4.20 5.84 8.03
CA PHE A 51 -5.34 6.76 8.00
C PHE A 51 -6.45 6.21 8.90
N TYR A 52 -7.12 7.10 9.62
CA TYR A 52 -8.17 6.75 10.56
C TYR A 52 -9.41 7.62 10.38
N ASP A 53 -10.55 7.04 10.70
CA ASP A 53 -11.84 7.72 10.76
C ASP A 53 -12.07 8.45 12.11
N GLU A 54 -13.24 9.08 12.26
CA GLU A 54 -13.67 9.75 13.50
C GLU A 54 -13.71 8.85 14.75
N ASN A 55 -13.83 7.53 14.55
CA ASN A 55 -13.86 6.53 15.62
C ASN A 55 -12.48 5.96 15.93
N TYR A 56 -11.42 6.53 15.32
CA TYR A 56 -10.04 6.06 15.42
C TYR A 56 -9.82 4.65 14.86
N ALA A 57 -10.71 4.16 14.00
CA ALA A 57 -10.54 2.92 13.27
C ALA A 57 -9.63 3.18 12.07
N MET A 58 -8.60 2.34 11.88
CA MET A 58 -7.70 2.43 10.75
C MET A 58 -8.45 1.99 9.49
N THR A 59 -8.48 2.87 8.48
CA THR A 59 -9.22 2.64 7.24
C THR A 59 -8.32 2.14 6.13
N HIS A 60 -7.14 2.76 5.97
CA HIS A 60 -6.20 2.46 4.89
C HIS A 60 -4.77 2.87 5.26
N THR A 61 -3.82 2.44 4.43
CA THR A 61 -2.39 2.66 4.65
C THR A 61 -1.69 3.07 3.37
N ALA A 62 -0.58 3.81 3.46
CA ALA A 62 0.29 4.03 2.30
C ALA A 62 1.75 4.09 2.72
N TRP A 63 2.64 3.71 1.82
CA TRP A 63 4.09 3.79 2.03
C TRP A 63 4.76 4.86 1.20
N MET A 64 5.86 5.37 1.74
CA MET A 64 6.80 6.20 1.02
C MET A 64 8.19 6.10 1.67
N SER A 65 9.19 5.60 0.94
CA SER A 65 10.57 5.59 1.43
C SER A 65 11.31 6.90 1.18
N LYS A 66 10.93 7.58 0.11
CA LYS A 66 11.43 8.91 -0.28
C LYS A 66 10.35 9.62 -1.09
N THR A 67 10.45 10.93 -1.20
CA THR A 67 9.53 11.73 -2.00
C THR A 67 9.70 11.43 -3.48
N LEU A 68 8.74 10.70 -4.05
CA LEU A 68 8.64 10.35 -5.47
C LEU A 68 7.44 11.04 -6.12
N SER A 69 7.43 11.11 -7.43
CA SER A 69 6.37 11.59 -8.31
C SER A 69 5.96 10.48 -9.28
N TYR A 70 4.78 10.58 -9.89
CA TYR A 70 4.35 9.57 -10.85
C TYR A 70 5.28 9.50 -12.08
N SER A 71 5.90 10.63 -12.45
CA SER A 71 6.90 10.65 -13.52
C SER A 71 8.14 9.81 -13.23
N ASP A 72 8.48 9.53 -11.97
CA ASP A 72 9.60 8.65 -11.64
C ASP A 72 9.32 7.19 -12.06
N PHE A 73 8.05 6.84 -12.28
CA PHE A 73 7.60 5.51 -12.70
C PHE A 73 7.37 5.41 -14.22
N ALA A 74 7.78 6.40 -15.01
CA ALA A 74 7.49 6.46 -16.45
C ALA A 74 8.02 5.26 -17.25
N ASP A 75 9.10 4.61 -16.78
CA ASP A 75 9.71 3.44 -17.42
C ASP A 75 9.18 2.09 -16.89
N ILE A 76 8.22 2.13 -15.95
CA ILE A 76 7.58 0.94 -15.34
C ILE A 76 6.26 0.66 -16.04
N HIS A 77 6.08 -0.58 -16.50
CA HIS A 77 4.93 -0.99 -17.29
C HIS A 77 4.30 -2.29 -16.76
N ILE A 78 3.04 -2.53 -17.11
CA ILE A 78 2.42 -3.84 -16.92
C ILE A 78 3.26 -4.90 -17.64
N GLY A 79 3.52 -6.02 -16.96
CA GLY A 79 4.43 -7.07 -17.41
C GLY A 79 5.86 -6.95 -16.89
N ASP A 80 6.26 -5.80 -16.33
CA ASP A 80 7.54 -5.68 -15.63
C ASP A 80 7.52 -6.41 -14.28
N THR A 81 8.71 -6.69 -13.76
CA THR A 81 8.87 -7.32 -12.44
C THR A 81 8.85 -6.27 -11.31
N ASP A 82 8.45 -6.71 -10.12
CA ASP A 82 8.56 -5.95 -8.87
C ASP A 82 9.96 -5.39 -8.60
N LYS A 83 11.02 -6.04 -9.10
CA LYS A 83 12.42 -5.56 -8.99
C LYS A 83 12.63 -4.18 -9.62
N LYS A 84 11.93 -3.83 -10.70
CA LYS A 84 12.01 -2.47 -11.27
C LYS A 84 11.43 -1.44 -10.32
N VAL A 85 10.31 -1.76 -9.67
CA VAL A 85 9.68 -0.89 -8.67
C VAL A 85 10.56 -0.80 -7.42
N ALA A 86 11.12 -1.91 -6.95
CA ALA A 86 12.04 -1.97 -5.82
C ALA A 86 13.27 -1.07 -5.98
N ALA A 87 13.80 -0.92 -7.20
CA ALA A 87 14.91 -0.02 -7.47
C ALA A 87 14.55 1.46 -7.22
N LEU A 88 13.28 1.83 -7.37
CA LEU A 88 12.77 3.15 -7.02
C LEU A 88 12.32 3.21 -5.56
N GLU A 89 11.58 2.22 -5.10
CA GLU A 89 10.89 2.20 -3.81
C GLU A 89 11.21 0.89 -3.07
N PRO A 90 12.27 0.87 -2.24
CA PRO A 90 12.80 -0.35 -1.63
C PRO A 90 11.82 -1.12 -0.74
N VAL A 91 10.74 -0.49 -0.25
CA VAL A 91 9.70 -1.21 0.52
C VAL A 91 9.04 -2.32 -0.30
N THR A 92 9.09 -2.23 -1.63
CA THR A 92 8.55 -3.25 -2.55
C THR A 92 9.10 -4.64 -2.25
N GLU A 93 10.40 -4.77 -1.98
CA GLU A 93 11.03 -6.08 -1.67
C GLU A 93 10.44 -6.73 -0.42
N GLN A 94 10.02 -5.92 0.56
CA GLN A 94 9.41 -6.43 1.78
C GLN A 94 7.99 -6.91 1.53
N TRP A 95 7.22 -6.20 0.70
CA TRP A 95 5.89 -6.62 0.30
C TRP A 95 5.93 -7.91 -0.51
N ALA A 96 6.85 -7.98 -1.47
CA ALA A 96 7.14 -9.19 -2.22
C ALA A 96 7.53 -10.37 -1.30
N GLY A 97 8.43 -10.13 -0.34
CA GLY A 97 8.85 -11.15 0.63
C GLY A 97 7.71 -11.62 1.56
N ARG A 98 6.85 -10.70 2.02
CA ARG A 98 5.67 -11.04 2.82
C ARG A 98 4.64 -11.82 2.03
N ALA A 99 4.33 -11.36 0.81
CA ALA A 99 3.44 -12.06 -0.11
C ALA A 99 3.95 -13.48 -0.39
N MET A 100 5.27 -13.64 -0.58
CA MET A 100 5.90 -14.94 -0.78
C MET A 100 5.75 -15.87 0.43
N ALA A 101 5.95 -15.35 1.65
CA ALA A 101 5.84 -16.14 2.88
C ALA A 101 4.43 -16.73 3.10
N THR A 102 3.40 -16.14 2.49
CA THR A 102 2.00 -16.59 2.57
C THR A 102 1.47 -17.17 1.25
N SER A 103 2.29 -17.24 0.20
CA SER A 103 1.90 -17.64 -1.14
C SER A 103 1.66 -19.15 -1.25
N SER A 104 0.68 -19.53 -2.06
CA SER A 104 0.48 -20.91 -2.55
C SER A 104 1.24 -21.22 -3.85
N LEU A 105 2.02 -20.26 -4.36
CA LEU A 105 2.71 -20.27 -5.66
C LEU A 105 1.77 -20.39 -6.87
N HIS A 106 0.51 -20.00 -6.72
CA HIS A 106 -0.47 -20.00 -7.80
C HIS A 106 -0.44 -18.67 -8.58
N PRO A 107 -0.20 -18.70 -9.91
CA PRO A 107 0.07 -17.50 -10.72
C PRO A 107 -1.09 -16.52 -10.83
N VAL A 108 -2.32 -16.95 -10.56
CA VAL A 108 -3.52 -16.10 -10.62
C VAL A 108 -4.12 -15.78 -9.26
N TYR A 109 -3.85 -16.62 -8.25
CA TYR A 109 -4.49 -16.48 -6.93
C TYR A 109 -3.56 -15.85 -5.90
N ASP A 110 -2.25 -15.92 -6.15
CA ASP A 110 -1.26 -15.26 -5.32
C ASP A 110 -0.82 -13.96 -5.99
N GLY A 111 -1.08 -12.89 -5.26
CA GLY A 111 -0.73 -11.54 -5.66
C GLY A 111 -0.78 -10.62 -4.45
N PHE A 112 -0.24 -9.43 -4.62
CA PHE A 112 -0.30 -8.40 -3.60
C PHE A 112 -0.50 -7.03 -4.24
N THR A 113 -1.01 -6.10 -3.47
CA THR A 113 -1.15 -4.70 -3.87
C THR A 113 -0.22 -3.86 -3.04
N GLN A 114 0.48 -2.95 -3.70
CA GLN A 114 1.31 -1.95 -3.08
C GLN A 114 0.66 -0.58 -3.25
N GLU A 115 0.47 0.09 -2.12
CA GLU A 115 -0.14 1.41 -2.00
C GLU A 115 0.95 2.45 -1.76
N LEU A 116 1.28 3.24 -2.78
CA LEU A 116 2.35 4.23 -2.73
C LEU A 116 1.77 5.65 -2.70
N LEU A 117 2.13 6.38 -1.66
CA LEU A 117 1.90 7.81 -1.64
C LEU A 117 2.99 8.47 -2.49
N LEU A 118 2.62 9.40 -3.36
CA LEU A 118 3.53 10.21 -4.17
C LEU A 118 3.30 11.70 -3.88
N LYS A 119 4.21 12.56 -4.35
CA LYS A 119 4.07 14.02 -4.20
C LYS A 119 2.90 14.58 -5.00
N ASP A 120 2.57 13.95 -6.12
CA ASP A 120 1.60 14.39 -7.11
C ASP A 120 0.36 13.49 -7.21
N GLY A 121 0.23 12.50 -6.33
CA GLY A 121 -0.96 11.66 -6.24
C GLY A 121 -0.74 10.39 -5.43
N PHE A 122 -1.64 9.43 -5.63
CA PHE A 122 -1.56 8.10 -5.06
C PHE A 122 -1.41 7.07 -6.18
N LEU A 123 -0.51 6.09 -6.01
CA LEU A 123 -0.24 5.04 -6.99
C LEU A 123 -0.51 3.68 -6.37
N GLU A 124 -1.44 2.94 -6.96
CA GLU A 124 -1.72 1.55 -6.63
C GLU A 124 -1.07 0.65 -7.69
N ILE A 125 -0.27 -0.31 -7.27
CA ILE A 125 0.36 -1.31 -8.15
C ILE A 125 -0.06 -2.70 -7.68
N HIS A 126 -0.62 -3.50 -8.59
CA HIS A 126 -0.99 -4.88 -8.32
C HIS A 126 -0.01 -5.83 -9.01
N TYR A 127 0.39 -6.88 -8.28
CA TYR A 127 1.33 -7.88 -8.75
C TYR A 127 0.72 -9.27 -8.62
N ASN A 128 0.97 -10.12 -9.60
CA ASN A 128 0.70 -11.55 -9.54
C ASN A 128 1.98 -12.36 -9.73
N MET A 129 2.01 -13.57 -9.20
CA MET A 129 3.13 -14.49 -9.42
C MET A 129 3.21 -14.90 -10.90
N GLU A 130 4.39 -14.84 -11.49
CA GLU A 130 4.63 -15.35 -12.83
C GLU A 130 4.34 -16.86 -12.89
N GLU A 131 3.65 -17.31 -13.94
CA GLU A 131 3.48 -18.74 -14.19
C GLU A 131 4.80 -19.36 -14.66
N GLN A 132 5.32 -20.29 -13.88
CA GLN A 132 6.54 -21.03 -14.21
C GLN A 132 6.26 -22.53 -14.37
N PRO A 133 6.98 -23.23 -15.26
CA PRO A 133 6.86 -24.67 -15.41
C PRO A 133 7.13 -25.40 -14.09
N ASN A 134 6.40 -26.51 -13.86
CA ASN A 134 6.58 -27.40 -12.71
C ASN A 134 6.41 -26.71 -11.35
N TYR A 135 5.60 -25.65 -11.24
CA TYR A 135 5.39 -24.89 -9.99
C TYR A 135 6.69 -24.32 -9.42
N ALA A 136 7.67 -24.01 -10.27
CA ALA A 136 8.83 -23.25 -9.83
C ALA A 136 8.39 -21.85 -9.37
N VAL A 137 9.18 -21.25 -8.47
CA VAL A 137 8.91 -19.89 -8.00
C VAL A 137 9.25 -18.91 -9.11
N GLY A 138 8.25 -18.15 -9.56
CA GLY A 138 8.41 -17.06 -10.52
C GLY A 138 8.76 -15.72 -9.87
N ASP A 139 8.94 -14.70 -10.69
CA ASP A 139 9.01 -13.32 -10.22
C ASP A 139 7.59 -12.76 -9.99
N TRP A 140 7.46 -11.70 -9.18
CA TRP A 140 6.20 -10.96 -9.08
C TRP A 140 6.09 -9.99 -10.26
N ILE A 141 5.01 -10.11 -11.04
CA ILE A 141 4.79 -9.35 -12.26
C ILE A 141 3.70 -8.32 -12.04
N ILE A 142 3.93 -7.08 -12.49
CA ILE A 142 2.93 -6.02 -12.48
C ILE A 142 1.80 -6.41 -13.43
N THR A 143 0.59 -6.48 -12.90
CA THR A 143 -0.62 -6.83 -13.66
C THR A 143 -1.61 -5.68 -13.76
N ASP A 144 -1.56 -4.73 -12.83
CA ASP A 144 -2.38 -3.52 -12.86
C ASP A 144 -1.60 -2.36 -12.21
N MET A 145 -1.83 -1.15 -12.71
CA MET A 145 -1.23 0.06 -12.17
C MET A 145 -2.18 1.24 -12.36
N LYS A 146 -2.57 1.87 -11.26
CA LYS A 146 -3.56 2.95 -11.25
C LYS A 146 -3.05 4.16 -10.49
N PHE A 147 -3.10 5.31 -11.15
CA PHE A 147 -2.68 6.58 -10.59
C PHE A 147 -3.89 7.48 -10.33
N TYR A 148 -3.94 8.04 -9.12
CA TYR A 148 -5.01 8.90 -8.63
C TYR A 148 -4.40 10.27 -8.28
N PRO A 149 -4.47 11.25 -9.20
CA PRO A 149 -3.80 12.55 -9.03
C PRO A 149 -4.42 13.42 -7.92
N ASP A 150 -5.64 13.10 -7.50
CA ASP A 150 -6.35 13.77 -6.41
C ASP A 150 -6.22 13.02 -5.07
N PHE A 151 -5.41 11.95 -5.02
CA PHE A 151 -5.20 11.11 -3.85
C PHE A 151 -6.45 10.34 -3.39
N ARG A 152 -7.49 10.24 -4.22
CA ARG A 152 -8.75 9.62 -3.83
C ARG A 152 -9.00 8.34 -4.59
N VAL A 153 -9.31 7.29 -3.85
CA VAL A 153 -9.66 5.99 -4.42
C VAL A 153 -11.08 5.62 -4.02
N GLU A 154 -11.92 5.35 -5.02
CA GLU A 154 -13.27 4.85 -4.80
C GLU A 154 -13.26 3.33 -4.82
N TYR A 155 -13.65 2.72 -3.71
CA TYR A 155 -13.86 1.29 -3.60
C TYR A 155 -15.36 0.98 -3.59
N ASP A 156 -15.82 0.38 -4.68
CA ASP A 156 -17.19 -0.13 -4.80
C ASP A 156 -17.26 -1.55 -4.23
N TRP A 157 -17.89 -1.69 -3.07
CA TRP A 157 -18.15 -2.97 -2.42
C TRP A 157 -19.62 -3.41 -2.59
N GLY A 158 -20.26 -2.99 -3.69
CA GLY A 158 -21.67 -3.28 -3.98
C GLY A 158 -22.64 -2.52 -3.07
N ARG A 159 -22.25 -1.33 -2.61
CA ARG A 159 -23.09 -0.45 -1.77
C ARG A 159 -23.59 0.74 -2.57
N ASP A 160 -24.73 1.31 -2.14
CA ASP A 160 -25.36 2.47 -2.81
C ASP A 160 -24.47 3.74 -2.80
N VAL A 161 -23.51 3.83 -1.86
CA VAL A 161 -22.51 4.90 -1.79
C VAL A 161 -21.12 4.26 -1.72
N PRO A 162 -20.22 4.57 -2.67
CA PRO A 162 -18.86 4.02 -2.67
C PRO A 162 -18.07 4.58 -1.49
N PHE A 163 -17.17 3.75 -0.95
CA PHE A 163 -16.20 4.24 0.03
C PHE A 163 -15.10 4.99 -0.69
N VAL A 164 -14.86 6.25 -0.30
CA VAL A 164 -13.77 7.06 -0.84
C VAL A 164 -12.67 7.13 0.20
N TRP A 165 -11.52 6.55 -0.12
CA TRP A 165 -10.32 6.67 0.70
C TRP A 165 -9.49 7.84 0.19
N ASP A 166 -9.22 8.79 1.10
CA ASP A 166 -8.43 9.98 0.81
C ASP A 166 -7.04 9.84 1.44
N TYR A 167 -6.04 9.72 0.59
CA TYR A 167 -4.64 9.50 0.95
C TYR A 167 -3.84 10.81 1.06
N SER A 168 -4.48 11.98 0.90
CA SER A 168 -3.77 13.25 0.94
C SER A 168 -3.17 13.52 2.33
N ILE A 169 -1.95 14.04 2.37
CA ILE A 169 -1.26 14.46 3.60
C ILE A 169 -0.85 15.93 3.49
N LEU A 170 -0.45 16.53 4.62
CA LEU A 170 0.10 17.88 4.62
C LEU A 170 1.47 17.91 3.90
N PRO A 171 1.76 18.94 3.08
CA PRO A 171 3.02 19.05 2.35
C PRO A 171 4.29 18.99 3.21
N GLU A 172 4.24 19.44 4.46
CA GLU A 172 5.36 19.40 5.40
C GLU A 172 5.69 18.00 5.94
N ASP A 173 4.78 17.04 5.77
CA ASP A 173 4.89 15.70 6.34
C ASP A 173 5.47 14.68 5.35
N TYR A 174 5.73 15.08 4.10
CA TYR A 174 6.53 14.29 3.16
C TYR A 174 7.97 14.07 3.70
N PRO A 175 8.63 12.93 3.39
CA PRO A 175 10.03 12.71 3.70
C PRO A 175 10.90 13.85 3.19
N LYS A 176 11.77 14.35 4.07
CA LYS A 176 12.75 15.40 3.76
C LYS A 176 13.95 14.84 3.02
#